data_AF-A0AAU9XXK5-F1
#
_entry.id   AF-A0AAU9XXK5-F1
#
_cell.length_a   1.000
_cell.length_b   1.000
_cell.length_c   1.000
_cell.angle_alpha   90.00
_cell.angle_beta   90.00
_cell.angle_gamma   90.00
#
_symmetry.space_group_name_H-M   'P 1'
#
loop_
_entity.id
_entity.type
_entity.pdbx_description
1 polymer ?
#
loop_
_entity_poly.entity_id
_entity_poly.type
_entity_poly.pdbx_seq_one_letter_code
_entity_poly.pdbx_strand_id
1 'polypeptide(L)'
;MKIPNAFLILAIFRIASTITIAAKVDADCKVKTGLGQALIGHSFSSFTVKDFQDCYQECKANEPKCRSMNYNGDHKRCELNNATETSHPQDLKEVPMSVYFESRHRVSAGSQRHVAGKTCQEILSREESASDGFYWLNSNDTEDPYVSFCNMTNGGDISASYDLIFLDRNTTNFVELNTSLPDLSAFTVCFWYRAWARQLVFLSYATSNMTDAIMMFLSETGLFRFLVLNKQTHSHTGTYNDRVWHQMCGKWTDSDGFVHLFVDGELQIRGDTTIHGVIPGTGKLILGQDQDTFGGTFDREQSFVGEMSHLYLWNTDLEDSVIKSLSMHCKEYPHPGYILRWSDFSTGINGNITKRDNSRCVTKQDVLL
;
A
#
# COMPACT_ATOMS: atom_id res chain seq x y z
N MET A 1 71.55 -9.20 -31.63
CA MET A 1 71.86 -8.11 -30.67
C MET A 1 71.06 -6.88 -31.09
N LYS A 2 70.23 -6.36 -30.16
CA LYS A 2 69.40 -5.14 -30.19
C LYS A 2 68.15 -5.07 -31.10
N ILE A 3 67.03 -4.79 -30.42
CA ILE A 3 65.68 -4.38 -30.87
C ILE A 3 65.73 -2.86 -31.19
N PRO A 4 64.83 -2.29 -32.04
CA PRO A 4 63.60 -1.66 -31.51
C PRO A 4 62.31 -1.84 -32.36
N ASN A 5 61.18 -2.00 -31.64
CA ASN A 5 59.85 -1.35 -31.74
C ASN A 5 59.34 -0.86 -33.14
N ALA A 6 58.08 -1.04 -33.58
CA ALA A 6 56.82 -0.89 -32.83
C ALA A 6 55.56 -1.31 -33.66
N PHE A 7 54.44 -1.59 -32.95
CA PHE A 7 53.01 -1.66 -33.36
C PHE A 7 52.60 -2.80 -34.32
N LEU A 8 51.93 -3.90 -33.92
CA LEU A 8 50.60 -4.11 -33.29
C LEU A 8 49.49 -3.37 -34.09
N ILE A 9 48.49 -4.02 -34.72
CA ILE A 9 47.34 -4.65 -34.05
C ILE A 9 46.56 -5.60 -34.99
N LEU A 10 46.34 -6.81 -34.45
CA LEU A 10 45.22 -7.75 -34.50
C LEU A 10 44.32 -7.88 -35.73
N ALA A 11 44.37 -9.09 -36.30
CA ALA A 11 43.24 -9.74 -36.96
C ALA A 11 42.17 -10.12 -35.93
N ILE A 12 40.92 -9.70 -36.16
CA ILE A 12 39.76 -10.12 -35.38
C ILE A 12 38.91 -11.07 -36.23
N PHE A 13 38.79 -12.30 -35.75
CA PHE A 13 37.93 -13.36 -36.26
C PHE A 13 36.45 -12.91 -36.25
N ARG A 14 35.75 -13.12 -37.37
CA ARG A 14 34.29 -13.03 -37.41
C ARG A 14 33.69 -14.24 -36.70
N ILE A 15 33.10 -14.01 -35.53
CA ILE A 15 32.09 -14.91 -34.96
C ILE A 15 30.74 -14.25 -35.21
N ALA A 16 29.93 -14.87 -36.06
CA ALA A 16 28.53 -14.53 -36.21
C ALA A 16 27.76 -15.06 -35.00
N SER A 17 27.36 -14.17 -34.10
CA SER A 17 26.42 -14.49 -33.03
C SER A 17 25.07 -13.86 -33.39
N THR A 18 24.17 -14.66 -33.94
CA THR A 18 22.73 -14.33 -33.96
C THR A 18 22.24 -14.29 -32.52
N ILE A 19 22.14 -13.09 -31.95
CA ILE A 19 21.45 -12.88 -30.68
C ILE A 19 19.96 -12.78 -31.01
N THR A 20 19.26 -13.90 -30.92
CA THR A 20 17.79 -13.91 -30.93
C THR A 20 17.32 -13.42 -29.56
N ILE A 21 17.03 -12.13 -29.42
CA ILE A 21 16.33 -11.62 -28.24
C ILE A 21 14.86 -12.02 -28.40
N ALA A 22 14.49 -13.18 -27.86
CA ALA A 22 13.10 -13.52 -27.64
C ALA A 22 12.61 -12.68 -26.45
N ALA A 23 12.02 -11.52 -26.73
CA ALA A 23 11.20 -10.85 -25.74
C ALA A 23 10.03 -11.78 -25.41
N LYS A 24 9.89 -12.14 -24.13
CA LYS A 24 8.78 -12.94 -23.62
C LYS A 24 7.52 -12.08 -23.70
N VAL A 25 6.78 -12.20 -24.79
CA VAL A 25 5.47 -11.55 -24.95
C VAL A 25 4.50 -12.24 -24.00
N ASP A 26 3.93 -11.46 -23.10
CA ASP A 26 2.89 -11.89 -22.18
C ASP A 26 1.69 -12.47 -22.96
N ALA A 27 1.23 -13.65 -22.57
CA ALA A 27 0.34 -14.49 -23.37
C ALA A 27 -1.12 -14.00 -23.43
N ASP A 28 -1.42 -12.83 -22.85
CA ASP A 28 -2.78 -12.25 -22.80
C ASP A 28 -2.93 -10.94 -23.60
N CYS A 29 -1.88 -10.52 -24.33
CA CYS A 29 -1.93 -9.30 -25.15
C CYS A 29 -2.58 -9.56 -26.52
N LYS A 30 -3.92 -9.63 -26.58
CA LYS A 30 -4.67 -9.64 -27.85
C LYS A 30 -4.77 -8.21 -28.41
N VAL A 31 -3.70 -7.73 -29.05
CA VAL A 31 -3.73 -6.49 -29.84
C VAL A 31 -4.44 -6.77 -31.17
N LYS A 32 -5.44 -5.97 -31.52
CA LYS A 32 -6.01 -5.97 -32.88
C LYS A 32 -5.32 -4.90 -33.72
N THR A 33 -4.66 -5.33 -34.78
CA THR A 33 -4.00 -4.46 -35.76
C THR A 33 -4.51 -4.77 -37.16
N GLY A 34 -4.83 -3.73 -37.92
CA GLY A 34 -5.22 -3.84 -39.32
C GLY A 34 -4.19 -3.20 -40.23
N LEU A 35 -3.43 -4.00 -40.98
CA LEU A 35 -2.53 -3.50 -42.03
C LEU A 35 -3.36 -3.13 -43.26
N GLY A 36 -3.16 -1.92 -43.79
CA GLY A 36 -3.95 -1.40 -44.89
C GLY A 36 -5.38 -1.03 -44.49
N GLN A 37 -5.62 -0.75 -43.22
CA GLN A 37 -6.94 -0.43 -42.67
C GLN A 37 -6.91 0.85 -41.84
N ALA A 38 -8.06 1.52 -41.76
CA ALA A 38 -8.30 2.66 -40.88
C ALA A 38 -9.76 2.69 -40.42
N LEU A 39 -9.99 3.16 -39.20
CA LEU A 39 -11.33 3.38 -38.65
C LEU A 39 -11.82 4.76 -39.08
N ILE A 40 -12.96 4.81 -39.80
CA ILE A 40 -13.45 6.03 -40.44
C ILE A 40 -14.58 6.68 -39.62
N GLY A 41 -14.59 8.01 -39.53
CA GLY A 41 -15.68 8.77 -38.90
C GLY A 41 -15.56 8.97 -37.39
N HIS A 42 -14.52 8.43 -36.76
CA HIS A 42 -14.30 8.48 -35.31
C HIS A 42 -13.08 9.31 -34.90
N SER A 43 -12.38 9.93 -35.87
CA SER A 43 -11.21 10.77 -35.61
C SER A 43 -11.60 12.07 -34.93
N PHE A 44 -11.04 12.34 -33.75
CA PHE A 44 -11.22 13.60 -33.03
C PHE A 44 -9.98 14.50 -33.06
N SER A 45 -8.84 13.96 -33.49
CA SER A 45 -7.59 14.70 -33.67
C SER A 45 -6.81 14.10 -34.84
N SER A 46 -6.18 14.95 -35.64
CA SER A 46 -5.37 14.54 -36.80
C SER A 46 -4.16 15.47 -36.93
N PHE A 47 -2.97 14.88 -37.03
CA PHE A 47 -1.70 15.62 -37.10
C PHE A 47 -0.60 14.77 -37.74
N THR A 48 0.53 15.39 -38.06
CA THR A 48 1.70 14.71 -38.64
C THR A 48 2.68 14.34 -37.53
N VAL A 49 3.26 13.13 -37.61
CA VAL A 49 4.25 12.59 -36.66
C VAL A 49 5.50 12.11 -37.38
N LYS A 50 6.56 11.71 -36.67
CA LYS A 50 7.77 11.19 -37.33
C LYS A 50 7.59 9.74 -37.80
N ASP A 51 6.91 8.95 -36.97
CA ASP A 51 6.66 7.53 -37.17
C ASP A 51 5.43 7.05 -36.36
N PHE A 52 5.14 5.75 -36.46
CA PHE A 52 4.04 5.10 -35.73
C PHE A 52 4.19 5.21 -34.22
N GLN A 53 5.42 5.18 -33.69
CA GLN A 53 5.67 5.20 -32.25
C GLN A 53 5.26 6.55 -31.66
N ASP A 54 5.57 7.66 -32.33
CA ASP A 54 5.10 8.99 -31.93
C ASP A 54 3.56 9.07 -31.92
N CYS A 55 2.90 8.53 -32.95
CA CYS A 55 1.43 8.45 -32.99
C CYS A 55 0.86 7.67 -31.80
N TYR A 56 1.52 6.56 -31.45
CA TYR A 56 1.15 5.74 -30.31
C TYR A 56 1.26 6.48 -28.98
N GLN A 57 2.36 7.21 -28.76
CA GLN A 57 2.55 8.00 -27.55
C GLN A 57 1.51 9.12 -27.43
N GLU A 58 1.13 9.76 -28.54
CA GLU A 58 0.09 10.80 -28.55
C GLU A 58 -1.29 10.23 -28.21
N CYS A 59 -1.65 9.07 -28.75
CA CYS A 59 -2.89 8.41 -28.37
C CYS A 59 -2.91 8.08 -26.87
N LYS A 60 -1.81 7.52 -26.35
CA LYS A 60 -1.65 7.23 -24.92
C LYS A 60 -1.77 8.49 -24.05
N ALA A 61 -1.17 9.60 -24.47
CA ALA A 61 -1.27 10.88 -23.76
C ALA A 61 -2.69 11.47 -23.77
N ASN A 62 -3.53 11.07 -24.72
CA ASN A 62 -4.92 11.50 -24.86
C ASN A 62 -5.94 10.48 -24.32
N GLU A 63 -5.50 9.48 -23.55
CA GLU A 63 -6.40 8.59 -22.82
C GLU A 63 -7.15 9.38 -21.70
N PRO A 64 -8.42 9.03 -21.40
CA PRO A 64 -9.20 7.91 -21.94
C PRO A 64 -9.92 8.21 -23.25
N LYS A 65 -9.78 9.43 -23.80
CA LYS A 65 -10.50 9.89 -25.00
C LYS A 65 -10.01 9.18 -26.26
N CYS A 66 -8.71 8.91 -26.37
CA CYS A 66 -8.16 8.05 -27.42
C CYS A 66 -8.43 6.59 -27.12
N ARG A 67 -9.18 5.92 -28.00
CA ARG A 67 -9.56 4.51 -27.89
C ARG A 67 -8.87 3.65 -28.97
N SER A 68 -8.57 4.25 -30.12
CA SER A 68 -7.77 3.65 -31.19
C SER A 68 -7.08 4.75 -32.00
N MET A 69 -6.19 4.38 -32.92
CA MET A 69 -5.54 5.32 -33.82
C MET A 69 -5.42 4.75 -35.24
N ASN A 70 -5.43 5.64 -36.23
CA ASN A 70 -4.99 5.34 -37.59
C ASN A 70 -3.63 6.00 -37.83
N TYR A 71 -2.67 5.27 -38.38
CA TYR A 71 -1.39 5.83 -38.80
C TYR A 71 -1.16 5.57 -40.29
N ASN A 72 -1.09 6.63 -41.09
CA ASN A 72 -0.77 6.53 -42.52
C ASN A 72 0.74 6.72 -42.73
N GLY A 73 1.41 5.68 -43.24
CA GLY A 73 2.85 5.65 -43.43
C GLY A 73 3.37 6.59 -44.52
N ASP A 74 2.59 6.83 -45.57
CA ASP A 74 3.00 7.68 -46.71
C ASP A 74 3.04 9.16 -46.32
N HIS A 75 1.98 9.62 -45.65
CA HIS A 75 1.83 11.02 -45.25
C HIS A 75 2.31 11.27 -43.81
N LYS A 76 2.80 10.23 -43.12
CA LYS A 76 3.12 10.22 -41.69
C LYS A 76 2.02 10.85 -40.83
N ARG A 77 0.76 10.60 -41.20
CA ARG A 77 -0.41 11.20 -40.56
C ARG A 77 -0.92 10.27 -39.47
N CYS A 78 -1.09 10.81 -38.27
CA CYS A 78 -1.71 10.17 -37.13
C CYS A 78 -3.13 10.71 -36.95
N GLU A 79 -4.10 9.83 -36.79
CA GLU A 79 -5.47 10.16 -36.43
C GLU A 79 -5.85 9.44 -35.15
N LEU A 80 -6.24 10.19 -34.13
CA LEU A 80 -6.70 9.65 -32.86
C LEU A 80 -8.22 9.47 -32.90
N ASN A 81 -8.70 8.28 -32.58
CA ASN A 81 -10.11 7.91 -32.65
C ASN A 81 -10.71 7.71 -31.26
N ASN A 82 -11.97 8.12 -31.09
CA ASN A 82 -12.73 7.95 -29.83
C ASN A 82 -13.54 6.63 -29.78
N ALA A 83 -13.43 5.80 -30.80
CA ALA A 83 -14.08 4.49 -30.92
C ALA A 83 -13.06 3.41 -31.31
N THR A 84 -13.52 2.16 -31.37
CA THR A 84 -12.71 1.00 -31.79
C THR A 84 -13.45 0.10 -32.76
N GLU A 85 -12.74 -0.72 -33.53
CA GLU A 85 -13.29 -1.81 -34.36
C GLU A 85 -14.24 -2.70 -33.55
N THR A 86 -13.88 -3.03 -32.31
CA THR A 86 -14.74 -3.84 -31.43
C THR A 86 -16.10 -3.18 -31.19
N SER A 87 -16.13 -1.85 -31.04
CA SER A 87 -17.38 -1.09 -30.87
C SER A 87 -18.12 -0.78 -32.18
N HIS A 88 -17.38 -0.59 -33.27
CA HIS A 88 -17.89 -0.12 -34.57
C HIS A 88 -17.22 -0.90 -35.73
N PRO A 89 -17.50 -2.20 -35.86
CA PRO A 89 -16.80 -3.06 -36.81
C PRO A 89 -17.05 -2.68 -38.28
N GLN A 90 -18.19 -2.07 -38.55
CA GLN A 90 -18.57 -1.65 -39.91
C GLN A 90 -17.75 -0.46 -40.43
N ASP A 91 -17.13 0.30 -39.52
CA ASP A 91 -16.41 1.54 -39.84
C ASP A 91 -14.91 1.31 -40.06
N LEU A 92 -14.42 0.09 -39.83
CA LEU A 92 -13.08 -0.31 -40.23
C LEU A 92 -13.07 -0.56 -41.74
N LYS A 93 -12.38 0.31 -42.48
CA LYS A 93 -12.30 0.25 -43.94
C LYS A 93 -10.87 -0.02 -44.38
N GLU A 94 -10.75 -0.62 -45.55
CA GLU A 94 -9.46 -0.72 -46.24
C GLU A 94 -9.01 0.67 -46.69
N VAL A 95 -7.85 1.09 -46.18
CA VAL A 95 -7.18 2.34 -46.54
C VAL A 95 -5.71 2.01 -46.78
N PRO A 96 -5.24 2.04 -48.03
CA PRO A 96 -3.87 1.72 -48.37
C PRO A 96 -2.86 2.49 -47.51
N MET A 97 -1.76 1.81 -47.18
CA MET A 97 -0.63 2.38 -46.42
C MET A 97 -0.99 2.92 -45.03
N SER A 98 -2.17 2.56 -44.51
CA SER A 98 -2.60 2.91 -43.16
C SER A 98 -2.54 1.70 -42.23
N VAL A 99 -2.24 1.95 -40.97
CA VAL A 99 -2.25 0.97 -39.89
C VAL A 99 -3.30 1.41 -38.87
N TYR A 100 -4.30 0.57 -38.66
CA TYR A 100 -5.25 0.71 -37.56
C TYR A 100 -4.69 0.01 -36.32
N PHE A 101 -4.76 0.66 -35.17
CA PHE A 101 -4.34 0.11 -33.89
C PHE A 101 -5.36 0.43 -32.78
N GLU A 102 -5.90 -0.61 -32.15
CA GLU A 102 -6.78 -0.48 -30.99
C GLU A 102 -5.96 -0.42 -29.69
N SER A 103 -5.96 0.73 -28.99
CA SER A 103 -5.29 0.84 -27.70
C SER A 103 -6.14 0.13 -26.63
N ARG A 104 -5.78 -1.11 -26.30
CA ARG A 104 -6.26 -1.80 -25.11
C ARG A 104 -5.51 -1.42 -23.84
N HIS A 105 -4.61 -0.42 -23.87
CA HIS A 105 -4.09 0.17 -22.64
C HIS A 105 -5.17 1.04 -21.96
N ARG A 106 -6.38 0.50 -21.72
CA ARG A 106 -7.18 1.02 -20.63
C ARG A 106 -6.34 0.84 -19.38
N VAL A 107 -5.83 1.94 -18.85
CA VAL A 107 -5.41 1.98 -17.45
C VAL A 107 -6.65 1.56 -16.66
N SER A 108 -6.68 0.34 -16.13
CA SER A 108 -7.86 -0.23 -15.48
C SER A 108 -8.38 0.73 -14.40
N ALA A 109 -9.70 0.85 -14.28
CA ALA A 109 -10.29 1.71 -13.26
C ALA A 109 -9.72 1.37 -11.87
N GLY A 110 -9.26 2.40 -11.16
CA GLY A 110 -8.59 2.26 -9.87
C GLY A 110 -7.16 1.71 -9.90
N SER A 111 -6.56 1.39 -11.05
CA SER A 111 -5.17 0.94 -11.07
C SER A 111 -4.16 2.06 -10.77
N GLN A 112 -4.53 3.32 -11.01
CA GLN A 112 -3.69 4.49 -10.76
C GLN A 112 -4.50 5.67 -10.24
N ARG A 113 -3.83 6.58 -9.53
CA ARG A 113 -4.44 7.75 -8.88
C ARG A 113 -5.29 8.63 -9.81
N HIS A 114 -4.87 8.81 -11.05
CA HIS A 114 -5.56 9.66 -12.02
C HIS A 114 -6.72 8.97 -12.74
N VAL A 115 -6.88 7.66 -12.57
CA VAL A 115 -8.04 6.87 -13.07
C VAL A 115 -8.78 6.19 -11.92
N ALA A 116 -8.84 6.84 -10.76
CA ALA A 116 -9.54 6.31 -9.60
C ALA A 116 -11.00 5.96 -9.95
N GLY A 117 -11.47 4.79 -9.52
CA GLY A 117 -12.88 4.43 -9.62
C GLY A 117 -13.69 5.19 -8.57
N LYS A 118 -15.00 5.33 -8.73
CA LYS A 118 -15.85 5.93 -7.68
C LYS A 118 -16.02 4.99 -6.51
N THR A 119 -16.24 3.71 -6.80
CA THR A 119 -16.41 2.66 -5.78
C THR A 119 -15.85 1.33 -6.27
N CYS A 120 -15.57 0.40 -5.35
CA CYS A 120 -15.22 -0.98 -5.69
C CYS A 120 -16.28 -1.65 -6.57
N GLN A 121 -17.56 -1.40 -6.30
CA GLN A 121 -18.68 -1.90 -7.09
C GLN A 121 -18.65 -1.38 -8.53
N GLU A 122 -18.29 -0.11 -8.73
CA GLU A 122 -18.15 0.47 -10.06
C GLU A 122 -17.00 -0.20 -10.82
N ILE A 123 -15.83 -0.36 -10.18
CA ILE A 123 -14.68 -1.04 -10.79
C ILE A 123 -15.04 -2.47 -11.17
N LEU A 124 -15.67 -3.23 -10.26
CA LEU A 124 -16.14 -4.58 -10.52
C LEU A 124 -17.10 -4.65 -11.72
N SER A 125 -17.97 -3.65 -11.88
CA SER A 125 -18.89 -3.59 -13.02
C SER A 125 -18.23 -3.23 -14.35
N ARG A 126 -17.02 -2.65 -14.33
CA ARG A 126 -16.32 -2.12 -15.51
C ARG A 126 -15.17 -2.98 -15.99
N GLU A 127 -14.52 -3.70 -15.08
CA GLU A 127 -13.28 -4.43 -15.33
C GLU A 127 -13.55 -5.93 -15.20
N GLU A 128 -13.65 -6.65 -16.32
CA GLU A 128 -13.91 -8.11 -16.34
C GLU A 128 -12.81 -8.92 -15.64
N SER A 129 -11.60 -8.38 -15.56
CA SER A 129 -10.45 -8.99 -14.89
C SER A 129 -10.20 -8.40 -13.49
N ALA A 130 -11.14 -7.65 -12.92
CA ALA A 130 -10.99 -7.13 -11.57
C ALA A 130 -10.87 -8.28 -10.57
N SER A 131 -9.81 -8.26 -9.79
CA SER A 131 -9.55 -9.20 -8.70
C SER A 131 -9.47 -8.46 -7.37
N ASP A 132 -9.65 -9.20 -6.27
CA ASP A 132 -9.46 -8.66 -4.93
C ASP A 132 -8.07 -8.00 -4.82
N GLY A 133 -8.03 -6.75 -4.35
CA GLY A 133 -6.79 -5.98 -4.38
C GLY A 133 -6.97 -4.51 -4.04
N PHE A 134 -5.89 -3.77 -4.14
CA PHE A 134 -5.86 -2.33 -3.88
C PHE A 134 -6.16 -1.52 -5.13
N TYR A 135 -7.10 -0.60 -5.02
CA TYR A 135 -7.58 0.26 -6.09
C TYR A 135 -7.67 1.71 -5.60
N TRP A 136 -7.28 2.65 -6.44
CA TRP A 136 -7.56 4.07 -6.26
C TRP A 136 -9.07 4.33 -6.40
N LEU A 137 -9.67 4.92 -5.38
CA LEU A 137 -11.06 5.34 -5.32
C LEU A 137 -11.20 6.85 -5.14
N ASN A 138 -12.29 7.41 -5.66
CA ASN A 138 -12.72 8.78 -5.43
C ASN A 138 -14.26 8.84 -5.41
N SER A 139 -14.86 8.63 -4.25
CA SER A 139 -16.31 8.53 -4.09
C SER A 139 -17.07 9.80 -4.48
N ASN A 140 -16.46 10.98 -4.31
CA ASN A 140 -17.13 12.28 -4.47
C ASN A 140 -16.60 13.15 -5.62
N ASP A 141 -15.64 12.68 -6.43
CA ASP A 141 -14.94 13.43 -7.50
C ASP A 141 -14.24 14.75 -7.05
N THR A 142 -14.52 15.23 -5.84
CA THR A 142 -14.00 16.47 -5.24
C THR A 142 -12.95 16.21 -4.16
N GLU A 143 -12.86 14.98 -3.68
CA GLU A 143 -11.88 14.55 -2.68
C GLU A 143 -10.61 14.02 -3.37
N ASP A 144 -9.50 14.06 -2.65
CA ASP A 144 -8.25 13.50 -3.15
C ASP A 144 -8.37 11.98 -3.30
N PRO A 145 -8.08 11.38 -4.47
CA PRO A 145 -8.20 9.94 -4.62
C PRO A 145 -7.37 9.17 -3.60
N TYR A 146 -7.98 8.14 -3.00
CA TYR A 146 -7.38 7.31 -1.95
C TYR A 146 -7.31 5.85 -2.40
N VAL A 147 -6.49 5.00 -1.78
CA VAL A 147 -6.31 3.61 -2.24
C VAL A 147 -7.08 2.63 -1.36
N SER A 148 -8.25 2.15 -1.77
CA SER A 148 -8.98 1.14 -1.00
C SER A 148 -8.71 -0.30 -1.40
N PHE A 149 -8.87 -1.24 -0.45
CA PHE A 149 -8.97 -2.64 -0.81
C PHE A 149 -10.39 -2.98 -1.25
N CYS A 150 -10.54 -3.35 -2.51
CA CYS A 150 -11.78 -3.80 -3.06
C CYS A 150 -11.90 -5.31 -2.99
N ASN A 151 -13.00 -5.79 -2.42
CA ASN A 151 -13.42 -7.17 -2.59
C ASN A 151 -14.25 -7.25 -3.88
N MET A 152 -13.64 -7.79 -4.93
CA MET A 152 -14.26 -7.94 -6.25
C MET A 152 -15.20 -9.15 -6.33
N THR A 153 -15.31 -9.95 -5.26
CA THR A 153 -16.35 -10.99 -5.15
C THR A 153 -17.73 -10.38 -4.88
N ASN A 154 -17.81 -9.29 -4.11
CA ASN A 154 -19.08 -8.65 -3.73
C ASN A 154 -19.17 -7.16 -4.05
N GLY A 155 -18.14 -6.56 -4.66
CA GLY A 155 -18.07 -5.14 -4.99
C GLY A 155 -18.02 -4.21 -3.77
N GLY A 156 -17.84 -4.79 -2.58
CA GLY A 156 -17.72 -4.07 -1.34
C GLY A 156 -16.33 -3.48 -1.16
N ASP A 157 -16.31 -2.25 -0.65
CA ASP A 157 -15.15 -1.73 0.06
C ASP A 157 -15.25 -2.21 1.52
N ILE A 158 -14.19 -2.82 2.04
CA ILE A 158 -14.09 -3.04 3.48
C ILE A 158 -13.64 -1.71 4.07
N SER A 159 -14.59 -0.84 4.45
CA SER A 159 -14.25 0.42 5.10
C SER A 159 -13.40 0.14 6.33
N ALA A 160 -12.14 0.52 6.22
CA ALA A 160 -11.11 0.50 7.24
C ALA A 160 -11.14 1.82 8.05
N SER A 161 -12.19 2.63 7.93
CA SER A 161 -12.38 3.85 8.70
C SER A 161 -13.39 3.63 9.83
N TYR A 162 -12.89 3.12 10.96
CA TYR A 162 -13.66 3.02 12.20
C TYR A 162 -12.76 3.20 13.41
N ASP A 163 -13.32 3.67 14.52
CA ASP A 163 -12.64 3.75 15.81
C ASP A 163 -13.14 2.63 16.73
N LEU A 164 -12.22 2.05 17.50
CA LEU A 164 -12.53 1.16 18.61
C LEU A 164 -12.40 1.91 19.92
N ILE A 165 -13.47 1.94 20.71
CA ILE A 165 -13.58 2.75 21.92
C ILE A 165 -13.65 1.81 23.15
N PHE A 166 -12.63 1.94 24.00
CA PHE A 166 -12.45 1.22 25.25
C PHE A 166 -12.75 2.18 26.41
N LEU A 167 -13.96 2.09 26.97
CA LEU A 167 -14.46 3.09 27.94
C LEU A 167 -13.85 2.94 29.34
N ASP A 168 -13.70 1.71 29.82
CA ASP A 168 -13.38 1.41 31.21
C ASP A 168 -12.29 0.35 31.35
N ARG A 169 -11.53 0.42 32.44
CA ARG A 169 -10.56 -0.62 32.80
C ARG A 169 -11.24 -1.94 33.11
N ASN A 170 -10.87 -2.99 32.38
CA ASN A 170 -11.33 -4.36 32.59
C ASN A 170 -10.41 -5.36 31.88
N THR A 171 -10.67 -6.65 32.06
CA THR A 171 -9.91 -7.77 31.46
C THR A 171 -10.70 -8.48 30.36
N THR A 172 -11.86 -7.97 29.95
CA THR A 172 -12.74 -8.63 28.97
C THR A 172 -12.75 -7.92 27.62
N ASN A 173 -12.38 -6.64 27.59
CA ASN A 173 -12.34 -5.79 26.42
C ASN A 173 -10.96 -5.90 25.78
N PHE A 174 -10.89 -6.60 24.66
CA PHE A 174 -9.69 -6.71 23.85
C PHE A 174 -10.06 -7.02 22.40
N VAL A 175 -9.10 -6.88 21.50
CA VAL A 175 -9.27 -7.24 20.10
C VAL A 175 -8.20 -8.25 19.74
N GLU A 176 -8.59 -9.46 19.35
CA GLU A 176 -7.67 -10.50 18.92
C GLU A 176 -7.62 -10.54 17.40
N LEU A 177 -6.41 -10.55 16.83
CA LEU A 177 -6.25 -10.77 15.40
C LEU A 177 -6.66 -12.22 15.06
N ASN A 178 -7.64 -12.37 14.16
CA ASN A 178 -8.14 -13.69 13.77
C ASN A 178 -7.27 -14.41 12.74
N THR A 179 -6.22 -13.78 12.23
CA THR A 179 -5.29 -14.32 11.22
C THR A 179 -3.88 -14.43 11.77
N SER A 180 -3.15 -15.46 11.34
CA SER A 180 -1.74 -15.62 11.69
C SER A 180 -0.86 -14.57 11.00
N LEU A 181 0.24 -14.20 11.65
CA LEU A 181 1.31 -13.42 11.01
C LEU A 181 2.33 -14.36 10.35
N PRO A 182 3.10 -13.89 9.36
CA PRO A 182 4.32 -14.58 8.95
C PRO A 182 5.40 -14.44 10.04
N ASP A 183 6.45 -15.25 9.95
CA ASP A 183 7.66 -15.04 10.75
C ASP A 183 8.27 -13.66 10.41
N LEU A 184 8.70 -12.93 11.43
CA LEU A 184 9.22 -11.56 11.29
C LEU A 184 10.69 -11.49 11.69
N SER A 185 11.54 -11.14 10.73
CA SER A 185 12.92 -10.67 10.97
C SER A 185 13.02 -9.14 10.99
N ALA A 186 11.96 -8.45 10.61
CA ALA A 186 11.80 -7.02 10.76
C ALA A 186 10.31 -6.69 10.79
N PHE A 187 9.94 -5.59 11.43
CA PHE A 187 8.60 -5.05 11.32
C PHE A 187 8.56 -3.55 11.58
N THR A 188 7.50 -2.92 11.08
CA THR A 188 7.03 -1.61 11.53
C THR A 188 5.54 -1.75 11.84
N VAL A 189 5.09 -1.28 13.00
CA VAL A 189 3.67 -1.20 13.36
C VAL A 189 3.33 0.24 13.67
N CYS A 190 2.25 0.75 13.09
CA CYS A 190 1.77 2.09 13.31
C CYS A 190 0.27 2.07 13.61
N PHE A 191 -0.19 2.91 14.53
CA PHE A 191 -1.61 3.10 14.82
C PHE A 191 -1.87 4.50 15.38
N TRP A 192 -3.13 4.92 15.30
CA TRP A 192 -3.62 6.14 15.93
C TRP A 192 -4.32 5.80 17.23
N TYR A 193 -4.11 6.62 18.25
CA TYR A 193 -4.79 6.46 19.53
C TYR A 193 -5.12 7.80 20.18
N ARG A 194 -6.15 7.78 21.03
CA ARG A 194 -6.51 8.86 21.92
C ARG A 194 -6.85 8.27 23.28
N ALA A 195 -5.99 8.44 24.28
CA ALA A 195 -6.12 7.73 25.55
C ALA A 195 -6.10 8.67 26.76
N TRP A 196 -6.55 8.15 27.92
CA TRP A 196 -6.71 8.98 29.13
C TRP A 196 -6.48 8.27 30.47
N ALA A 197 -6.01 7.02 30.47
CA ALA A 197 -5.49 6.40 31.69
C ALA A 197 -3.99 6.64 31.83
N ARG A 198 -3.47 6.58 33.06
CA ARG A 198 -2.04 6.79 33.34
C ARG A 198 -1.16 5.62 32.88
N GLN A 199 -1.71 4.41 32.94
CA GLN A 199 -1.03 3.18 32.55
C GLN A 199 -1.88 2.43 31.53
N LEU A 200 -1.29 2.07 30.39
CA LEU A 200 -1.98 1.55 29.22
C LEU A 200 -1.11 0.55 28.47
N VAL A 201 -1.67 -0.58 28.07
CA VAL A 201 -1.10 -1.46 27.03
C VAL A 201 -1.80 -1.14 25.72
N PHE A 202 -1.05 -0.81 24.67
CA PHE A 202 -1.64 -0.56 23.36
C PHE A 202 -1.85 -1.88 22.61
N LEU A 203 -0.77 -2.65 22.46
CA LEU A 203 -0.76 -3.94 21.80
C LEU A 203 0.21 -4.90 22.49
N SER A 204 -0.10 -6.18 22.40
CA SER A 204 0.73 -7.29 22.86
C SER A 204 0.67 -8.41 21.81
N TYR A 205 1.83 -8.92 21.42
CA TYR A 205 2.00 -10.12 20.60
C TYR A 205 2.75 -11.16 21.42
N ALA A 206 2.12 -12.30 21.66
CA ALA A 206 2.67 -13.40 22.43
C ALA A 206 2.76 -14.66 21.55
N THR A 207 3.75 -15.51 21.82
CA THR A 207 3.83 -16.88 21.31
C THR A 207 3.69 -17.85 22.49
N SER A 208 3.64 -19.16 22.22
CA SER A 208 3.54 -20.17 23.28
C SER A 208 4.69 -20.11 24.31
N ASN A 209 5.84 -19.55 23.93
CA ASN A 209 7.06 -19.56 24.75
C ASN A 209 7.53 -18.15 25.13
N MET A 210 6.82 -17.10 24.69
CA MET A 210 7.27 -15.71 24.82
C MET A 210 6.04 -14.81 24.91
N THR A 211 5.81 -14.24 26.09
CA THR A 211 4.66 -13.34 26.36
C THR A 211 4.84 -11.97 25.72
N ASP A 212 6.09 -11.49 25.65
CA ASP A 212 6.40 -10.12 25.22
C ASP A 212 7.22 -10.16 23.91
N ALA A 213 6.73 -10.93 22.93
CA ALA A 213 7.40 -11.02 21.63
C ALA A 213 7.36 -9.67 20.90
N ILE A 214 6.23 -8.96 20.97
CA ILE A 214 6.11 -7.52 20.65
C ILE A 214 5.13 -6.91 21.66
N MET A 215 5.51 -5.86 22.39
CA MET A 215 4.58 -5.18 23.30
C MET A 215 4.85 -3.69 23.36
N MET A 216 3.79 -2.88 23.22
CA MET A 216 3.86 -1.43 23.34
C MET A 216 2.99 -0.97 24.50
N PHE A 217 3.60 -0.21 25.41
CA PHE A 217 3.02 0.12 26.72
C PHE A 217 3.37 1.53 27.16
N LEU A 218 2.48 2.17 27.92
CA LEU A 218 2.72 3.41 28.65
C LEU A 218 2.66 3.11 30.15
N SER A 219 3.75 3.40 30.86
CA SER A 219 3.81 3.22 32.32
C SER A 219 3.08 4.32 33.08
N GLU A 220 2.72 4.04 34.33
CA GLU A 220 2.11 5.04 35.21
C GLU A 220 2.96 6.33 35.38
N THR A 221 4.28 6.20 35.24
CA THR A 221 5.25 7.31 35.27
C THR A 221 5.33 8.09 33.96
N GLY A 222 4.51 7.74 32.95
CA GLY A 222 4.49 8.36 31.63
C GLY A 222 5.54 7.82 30.65
N LEU A 223 6.32 6.80 30.99
CA LEU A 223 7.35 6.30 30.08
C LEU A 223 6.77 5.29 29.11
N PHE A 224 7.04 5.47 27.81
CA PHE A 224 6.79 4.42 26.84
C PHE A 224 7.75 3.28 27.09
N ARG A 225 7.24 2.05 26.98
CA ARG A 225 8.02 0.82 26.96
C ARG A 225 7.69 0.08 25.68
N PHE A 226 8.75 -0.36 25.01
CA PHE A 226 8.65 -1.18 23.81
C PHE A 226 9.47 -2.43 24.03
N LEU A 227 8.79 -3.58 24.05
CA LEU A 227 9.42 -4.88 24.21
C LEU A 227 9.42 -5.60 22.89
N VAL A 228 10.58 -6.18 22.55
CA VAL A 228 10.76 -7.06 21.41
C VAL A 228 11.58 -8.25 21.89
N LEU A 229 11.13 -9.48 21.61
CA LEU A 229 11.78 -10.71 22.05
C LEU A 229 12.05 -10.77 23.58
N ASN A 230 11.07 -10.38 24.41
CA ASN A 230 11.20 -10.24 25.88
C ASN A 230 12.28 -9.25 26.36
N LYS A 231 12.80 -8.40 25.48
CA LYS A 231 13.78 -7.35 25.84
C LYS A 231 13.09 -5.99 25.81
N GLN A 232 13.15 -5.30 26.94
CA GLN A 232 12.48 -4.03 27.13
C GLN A 232 13.41 -2.85 26.84
N THR A 233 12.93 -1.93 26.01
CA THR A 233 13.46 -0.57 25.89
C THR A 233 12.41 0.43 26.39
N HIS A 234 12.84 1.56 26.93
CA HIS A 234 11.95 2.62 27.41
C HIS A 234 12.36 4.02 26.93
N SER A 235 11.41 4.94 26.90
CA SER A 235 11.65 6.37 26.66
C SER A 235 12.19 7.08 27.90
N HIS A 236 12.77 8.28 27.70
CA HIS A 236 13.17 9.16 28.80
C HIS A 236 12.06 10.15 29.22
N THR A 237 11.12 10.40 28.31
CA THR A 237 9.96 11.27 28.49
C THR A 237 8.71 10.60 27.94
N GLY A 238 7.55 10.97 28.46
CA GLY A 238 6.28 10.66 27.81
C GLY A 238 5.08 11.16 28.61
N THR A 239 4.23 11.93 27.95
CA THR A 239 2.89 12.28 28.44
C THR A 239 2.06 12.57 27.19
N TYR A 240 1.49 11.50 26.62
CA TYR A 240 0.67 11.53 25.40
C TYR A 240 -0.68 10.82 25.61
N ASN A 241 -1.12 10.77 26.87
CA ASN A 241 -2.45 10.32 27.30
C ASN A 241 -3.30 11.53 27.69
N ASP A 242 -3.25 12.58 26.88
CA ASP A 242 -3.82 13.90 27.10
C ASP A 242 -5.23 14.08 26.49
N ARG A 243 -5.87 12.97 26.07
CA ARG A 243 -7.16 12.95 25.35
C ARG A 243 -7.11 13.59 23.96
N VAL A 244 -5.94 13.73 23.36
CA VAL A 244 -5.79 14.11 21.94
C VAL A 244 -5.36 12.89 21.13
N TRP A 245 -5.61 12.94 19.82
CA TRP A 245 -5.15 11.92 18.89
C TRP A 245 -3.64 12.06 18.67
N HIS A 246 -2.96 10.92 18.80
CA HIS A 246 -1.55 10.76 18.51
C HIS A 246 -1.34 9.58 17.58
N GLN A 247 -0.33 9.68 16.72
CA GLN A 247 0.18 8.53 15.99
C GLN A 247 1.31 7.91 16.80
N MET A 248 1.29 6.59 16.97
CA MET A 248 2.42 5.83 17.50
C MET A 248 2.92 4.85 16.45
N CYS A 249 4.24 4.80 16.24
CA CYS A 249 4.88 3.82 15.40
C CYS A 249 6.04 3.14 16.14
N GLY A 250 6.13 1.83 16.10
CA GLY A 250 7.26 1.05 16.59
C GLY A 250 7.88 0.23 15.45
N LYS A 251 9.21 0.14 15.40
CA LYS A 251 9.92 -0.69 14.42
C LYS A 251 11.14 -1.38 15.01
N TRP A 252 11.48 -2.53 14.45
CA TRP A 252 12.66 -3.32 14.80
C TRP A 252 13.15 -4.17 13.63
N THR A 253 14.46 -4.45 13.58
CA THR A 253 15.06 -5.39 12.64
C THR A 253 16.06 -6.31 13.33
N ASP A 254 16.12 -7.58 12.90
CA ASP A 254 17.12 -8.55 13.34
C ASP A 254 18.52 -8.19 12.87
N SER A 255 18.65 -7.51 11.74
CA SER A 255 19.95 -7.25 11.10
C SER A 255 20.86 -6.30 11.90
N ASP A 256 20.25 -5.35 12.60
CA ASP A 256 20.94 -4.33 13.40
C ASP A 256 20.45 -4.26 14.85
N GLY A 257 19.38 -4.99 15.18
CA GLY A 257 18.75 -5.05 16.49
C GLY A 257 17.98 -3.80 16.89
N PHE A 258 17.97 -2.73 16.08
CA PHE A 258 17.51 -1.42 16.54
C PHE A 258 16.01 -1.39 16.79
N VAL A 259 15.63 -1.11 18.03
CA VAL A 259 14.24 -0.82 18.41
C VAL A 259 14.01 0.69 18.39
N HIS A 260 13.12 1.16 17.52
CA HIS A 260 12.70 2.56 17.50
C HIS A 260 11.21 2.71 17.80
N LEU A 261 10.85 3.74 18.56
CA LEU A 261 9.47 4.14 18.78
C LEU A 261 9.32 5.64 18.50
N PHE A 262 8.31 5.99 17.73
CA PHE A 262 7.97 7.34 17.32
C PHE A 262 6.58 7.69 17.83
N VAL A 263 6.39 8.95 18.22
CA VAL A 263 5.08 9.53 18.50
C VAL A 263 4.97 10.82 17.72
N ASP A 264 3.87 10.97 16.98
CA ASP A 264 3.62 12.11 16.08
C ASP A 264 4.80 12.36 15.10
N GLY A 265 5.40 11.28 14.60
CA GLY A 265 6.54 11.31 13.69
C GLY A 265 7.89 11.65 14.34
N GLU A 266 7.93 11.88 15.65
CA GLU A 266 9.15 12.24 16.39
C GLU A 266 9.67 11.06 17.23
N LEU A 267 10.98 10.80 17.12
CA LEU A 267 11.64 9.67 17.78
C LEU A 267 11.62 9.82 19.31
N GLN A 268 10.95 8.89 20.00
CA GLN A 268 10.85 8.86 21.47
C GLN A 268 11.77 7.82 22.12
N ILE A 269 11.98 6.69 21.43
CA ILE A 269 12.88 5.62 21.87
C ILE A 269 13.89 5.35 20.76
N ARG A 270 15.17 5.38 21.14
CA ARG A 270 16.28 4.83 20.35
C ARG A 270 16.92 3.71 21.16
N GLY A 271 16.65 2.47 20.78
CA GLY A 271 16.84 1.28 21.60
C GLY A 271 17.95 0.31 21.18
N ASP A 272 18.04 -0.75 21.98
CA ASP A 272 19.11 -1.74 22.14
C ASP A 272 19.46 -2.54 20.88
N THR A 273 20.71 -2.47 20.41
CA THR A 273 21.21 -3.23 19.25
C THR A 273 21.49 -4.71 19.54
N THR A 274 21.20 -5.21 20.75
CA THR A 274 21.48 -6.61 21.13
C THR A 274 20.29 -7.54 20.95
N ILE A 275 19.15 -7.01 20.50
CA ILE A 275 17.90 -7.75 20.32
C ILE A 275 17.90 -8.41 18.93
N HIS A 276 18.18 -9.72 18.90
CA HIS A 276 18.26 -10.52 17.68
C HIS A 276 17.45 -11.82 17.81
N GLY A 277 17.03 -12.35 16.68
CA GLY A 277 16.24 -13.58 16.53
C GLY A 277 14.99 -13.34 15.69
N VAL A 278 14.42 -14.41 15.14
CA VAL A 278 13.17 -14.33 14.39
C VAL A 278 11.98 -14.37 15.35
N ILE A 279 11.03 -13.44 15.18
CA ILE A 279 9.74 -13.47 15.89
C ILE A 279 8.83 -14.46 15.15
N PRO A 280 8.39 -15.56 15.80
CA PRO A 280 7.52 -16.54 15.14
C PRO A 280 6.16 -15.97 14.78
N GLY A 281 5.63 -16.32 13.61
CA GLY A 281 4.31 -15.92 13.10
C GLY A 281 3.12 -16.64 13.74
N THR A 282 3.38 -17.70 14.52
CA THR A 282 2.38 -18.54 15.20
C THR A 282 1.83 -17.93 16.49
N GLY A 283 2.04 -16.63 16.72
CA GLY A 283 1.62 -15.92 17.91
C GLY A 283 0.18 -15.38 17.84
N LYS A 284 -0.23 -14.71 18.91
CA LYS A 284 -1.50 -14.01 19.05
C LYS A 284 -1.24 -12.53 19.26
N LEU A 285 -1.77 -11.71 18.35
CA LEU A 285 -1.78 -10.25 18.48
C LEU A 285 -3.09 -9.82 19.16
N ILE A 286 -2.96 -9.18 20.31
CA ILE A 286 -4.05 -8.64 21.10
C ILE A 286 -3.87 -7.13 21.26
N LEU A 287 -4.95 -6.38 21.00
CA LEU A 287 -5.03 -4.96 21.27
C LEU A 287 -5.75 -4.72 22.61
N GLY A 288 -5.20 -3.81 23.40
CA GLY A 288 -5.81 -3.29 24.60
C GLY A 288 -5.54 -4.06 25.91
N GLN A 289 -4.78 -5.16 25.87
CA GLN A 289 -4.42 -5.96 27.05
C GLN A 289 -2.97 -6.43 26.99
N ASP A 290 -2.37 -6.62 28.16
CA ASP A 290 -1.09 -7.30 28.32
C ASP A 290 -1.30 -8.82 28.38
N GLN A 291 -0.44 -9.61 27.77
CA GLN A 291 -0.55 -11.07 27.75
C GLN A 291 0.47 -11.70 28.71
N ASP A 292 0.14 -11.88 29.99
CA ASP A 292 1.02 -12.62 30.92
C ASP A 292 1.10 -14.12 30.60
N THR A 293 0.21 -14.60 29.73
CA THR A 293 0.23 -15.94 29.15
C THR A 293 -0.25 -15.87 27.71
N PHE A 294 0.05 -16.90 26.89
CA PHE A 294 -0.40 -16.94 25.50
C PHE A 294 -1.93 -16.80 25.37
N GLY A 295 -2.39 -15.62 24.93
CA GLY A 295 -3.80 -15.28 24.77
C GLY A 295 -4.60 -15.00 26.04
N GLY A 296 -3.97 -14.73 27.19
CA GLY A 296 -4.72 -14.57 28.45
C GLY A 296 -3.93 -14.03 29.64
N THR A 297 -4.54 -14.16 30.83
CA THR A 297 -4.03 -13.65 32.12
C THR A 297 -3.82 -12.14 32.08
N PHE A 298 -4.90 -11.41 31.82
CA PHE A 298 -4.85 -9.95 31.69
C PHE A 298 -4.99 -9.26 33.05
N ASP A 299 -4.28 -8.15 33.25
CA ASP A 299 -4.45 -7.25 34.40
C ASP A 299 -5.29 -6.02 34.04
N ARG A 300 -6.33 -5.78 34.83
CA ARG A 300 -7.21 -4.62 34.74
C ARG A 300 -6.44 -3.29 34.80
N GLU A 301 -5.38 -3.20 35.60
CA GLU A 301 -4.64 -1.94 35.75
C GLU A 301 -3.71 -1.63 34.57
N GLN A 302 -3.47 -2.62 33.70
CA GLN A 302 -2.71 -2.48 32.46
C GLN A 302 -3.61 -2.23 31.23
N SER A 303 -4.90 -2.54 31.29
CA SER A 303 -5.82 -2.45 30.15
C SER A 303 -5.84 -1.08 29.48
N PHE A 304 -6.02 -1.05 28.16
CA PHE A 304 -6.23 0.19 27.41
C PHE A 304 -7.56 0.87 27.75
N VAL A 305 -7.51 2.20 27.87
CA VAL A 305 -8.68 3.05 28.03
C VAL A 305 -8.51 4.26 27.12
N GLY A 306 -9.28 4.30 26.06
CA GLY A 306 -9.02 5.17 24.92
C GLY A 306 -9.82 4.84 23.69
N GLU A 307 -9.49 5.53 22.61
CA GLU A 307 -9.89 5.22 21.25
C GLU A 307 -8.67 4.79 20.45
N MET A 308 -8.82 3.81 19.58
CA MET A 308 -7.78 3.33 18.66
C MET A 308 -8.32 3.26 17.24
N SER A 309 -7.47 3.57 16.28
CA SER A 309 -7.82 3.61 14.86
C SER A 309 -6.62 3.27 13.99
N HIS A 310 -6.88 2.81 12.77
CA HIS A 310 -5.90 2.75 11.69
C HIS A 310 -4.57 2.05 12.07
N LEU A 311 -4.64 0.85 12.68
CA LEU A 311 -3.46 0.02 12.89
C LEU A 311 -3.05 -0.69 11.61
N TYR A 312 -1.77 -0.57 11.25
CA TYR A 312 -1.14 -1.28 10.15
C TYR A 312 0.20 -1.86 10.59
N LEU A 313 0.56 -3.01 10.05
CA LEU A 313 1.85 -3.67 10.30
C LEU A 313 2.50 -4.04 8.96
N TRP A 314 3.76 -3.65 8.80
CA TRP A 314 4.65 -4.03 7.72
C TRP A 314 5.68 -5.02 8.27
N ASN A 315 6.13 -5.97 7.46
CA ASN A 315 7.24 -6.87 7.79
C ASN A 315 8.61 -6.29 7.35
N THR A 316 8.71 -4.96 7.29
CA THR A 316 9.88 -4.21 6.83
C THR A 316 10.20 -3.07 7.78
N ASP A 317 11.47 -2.63 7.77
CA ASP A 317 11.92 -1.40 8.40
C ASP A 317 11.54 -0.20 7.53
N LEU A 318 10.44 0.48 7.87
CA LEU A 318 10.06 1.69 7.15
C LEU A 318 11.02 2.82 7.49
N GLU A 319 11.41 3.60 6.48
CA GLU A 319 12.23 4.78 6.67
C GLU A 319 11.55 5.78 7.63
N ASP A 320 12.37 6.45 8.46
CA ASP A 320 11.89 7.48 9.40
C ASP A 320 11.13 8.61 8.67
N SER A 321 11.53 8.92 7.43
CA SER A 321 10.86 9.89 6.54
C SER A 321 9.43 9.48 6.21
N VAL A 322 9.20 8.18 5.99
CA VAL A 322 7.88 7.60 5.73
C VAL A 322 7.04 7.66 6.99
N ILE A 323 7.58 7.27 8.16
CA ILE A 323 6.89 7.35 9.45
C ILE A 323 6.46 8.79 9.76
N LYS A 324 7.36 9.75 9.53
CA LYS A 324 7.05 11.18 9.70
C LYS A 324 5.91 11.62 8.76
N SER A 325 5.92 11.20 7.50
CA SER A 325 4.82 11.47 6.56
C SER A 325 3.49 10.84 7.02
N LEU A 326 3.52 9.61 7.55
CA LEU A 326 2.34 8.93 8.10
C LEU A 326 1.73 9.67 9.30
N SER A 327 2.54 10.41 10.07
CA SER A 327 2.06 11.18 11.22
C SER A 327 1.32 12.47 10.84
N MET A 328 1.49 12.95 9.60
CA MET A 328 0.92 14.22 9.15
C MET A 328 -0.55 14.16 8.79
N HIS A 329 -1.10 12.95 8.57
CA HIS A 329 -2.50 12.77 8.24
C HIS A 329 -2.99 11.43 8.76
N CYS A 330 -4.13 11.43 9.44
CA CYS A 330 -4.79 10.17 9.75
C CYS A 330 -5.50 9.64 8.50
N LYS A 331 -4.86 8.69 7.81
CA LYS A 331 -5.31 8.14 6.54
C LYS A 331 -5.67 6.67 6.69
N GLU A 332 -6.82 6.32 6.11
CA GLU A 332 -7.29 4.94 5.98
C GLU A 332 -6.36 4.06 5.12
N TYR A 333 -5.52 4.67 4.31
CA TYR A 333 -4.64 3.97 3.38
C TYR A 333 -3.24 4.59 3.44
N PRO A 334 -2.41 4.09 4.37
CA PRO A 334 -1.06 4.60 4.56
C PRO A 334 -0.12 4.07 3.47
N HIS A 335 1.17 4.18 3.72
CA HIS A 335 2.24 3.67 2.88
C HIS A 335 1.99 2.20 2.48
N PRO A 336 2.02 1.84 1.18
CA PRO A 336 1.77 0.47 0.73
C PRO A 336 2.73 -0.57 1.33
N GLY A 337 2.39 -1.85 1.18
CA GLY A 337 3.25 -2.98 1.58
C GLY A 337 3.04 -3.50 2.99
N TYR A 338 1.98 -3.07 3.68
CA TYR A 338 1.59 -3.66 4.96
C TYR A 338 1.09 -5.10 4.76
N ILE A 339 1.37 -5.95 5.73
CA ILE A 339 0.90 -7.34 5.81
C ILE A 339 -0.33 -7.48 6.72
N LEU A 340 -0.64 -6.45 7.51
CA LEU A 340 -1.83 -6.36 8.35
C LEU A 340 -2.44 -4.97 8.22
N ARG A 341 -3.77 -4.90 8.14
CA ARG A 341 -4.55 -3.66 8.01
C ARG A 341 -5.63 -3.57 9.07
N TRP A 342 -6.10 -2.35 9.32
CA TRP A 342 -7.08 -2.09 10.36
C TRP A 342 -8.39 -2.86 10.20
N SER A 343 -8.84 -3.10 8.97
CA SER A 343 -10.04 -3.89 8.70
C SER A 343 -9.96 -5.34 9.18
N ASP A 344 -8.76 -5.92 9.32
CA ASP A 344 -8.57 -7.32 9.72
C ASP A 344 -8.98 -7.55 11.18
N PHE A 345 -9.02 -6.49 11.99
CA PHE A 345 -9.45 -6.50 13.39
C PHE A 345 -10.98 -6.44 13.57
N SER A 346 -11.74 -6.22 12.50
CA SER A 346 -13.18 -5.95 12.55
C SER A 346 -14.04 -7.08 13.15
N THR A 347 -13.52 -8.31 13.13
CA THR A 347 -14.20 -9.52 13.65
C THR A 347 -13.58 -10.05 14.94
N GLY A 348 -12.50 -9.43 15.42
CA GLY A 348 -11.73 -9.86 16.61
C GLY A 348 -12.18 -9.24 17.92
N ILE A 349 -13.29 -8.50 17.92
CA ILE A 349 -13.72 -7.65 19.04
C ILE A 349 -14.34 -8.52 20.15
N ASN A 350 -13.74 -8.45 21.35
CA ASN A 350 -14.21 -9.14 22.54
C ASN A 350 -14.62 -8.15 23.62
N GLY A 351 -15.66 -8.49 24.39
CA GLY A 351 -16.21 -7.64 25.45
C GLY A 351 -17.07 -6.49 24.92
N ASN A 352 -17.17 -5.42 25.70
CA ASN A 352 -18.00 -4.26 25.41
C ASN A 352 -17.15 -3.10 24.84
N ILE A 353 -16.64 -3.29 23.62
CA ILE A 353 -15.92 -2.27 22.85
C ILE A 353 -16.89 -1.66 21.86
N THR A 354 -17.00 -0.33 21.85
CA THR A 354 -17.85 0.35 20.86
C THR A 354 -17.06 0.54 19.57
N LYS A 355 -17.62 0.05 18.45
CA LYS A 355 -17.14 0.35 17.11
C LYS A 355 -17.89 1.58 16.58
N ARG A 356 -17.16 2.65 16.26
CA ARG A 356 -17.69 3.87 15.65
C ARG A 356 -17.22 3.95 14.20
N ASP A 357 -18.13 3.78 13.26
CA ASP A 357 -17.81 3.97 11.84
C ASP A 357 -17.47 5.43 11.54
N ASN A 358 -16.69 5.64 10.47
CA ASN A 358 -16.07 6.90 10.11
C ASN A 358 -15.15 7.41 11.23
N SER A 359 -13.89 7.00 11.14
CA SER A 359 -12.85 7.38 12.08
C SER A 359 -12.83 8.90 12.31
N ARG A 360 -12.72 9.31 13.57
CA ARG A 360 -12.58 10.72 13.97
C ARG A 360 -11.15 11.06 14.33
N CYS A 361 -10.19 10.23 13.93
CA CYS A 361 -8.80 10.55 14.11
C CYS A 361 -8.42 11.79 13.30
N VAL A 362 -7.63 12.64 13.92
CA VAL A 362 -7.15 13.90 13.35
C VAL A 362 -5.74 14.13 13.85
N THR A 363 -4.96 14.90 13.11
CA THR A 363 -3.63 15.26 13.60
C THR A 363 -3.72 16.34 14.66
N LYS A 364 -2.69 16.48 15.49
CA LYS A 364 -2.59 17.59 16.44
C LYS A 364 -2.67 18.97 15.75
N GLN A 365 -2.21 19.04 14.50
CA GLN A 365 -2.19 20.27 13.71
C GLN A 365 -3.59 20.66 13.23
N ASP A 366 -4.46 19.67 12.98
CA ASP A 366 -5.87 19.90 12.59
C ASP A 366 -6.75 20.36 13.77
N VAL A 367 -6.33 20.13 15.02
CA VAL A 367 -7.05 20.56 16.24
C VAL A 367 -6.79 22.03 16.59
N LEU A 368 -5.71 22.62 16.05
CA LEU A 368 -5.27 24.00 16.32
C LEU A 368 -5.77 25.02 15.28
N LEU A 369 -6.55 24.57 14.30
CA LEU A 369 -7.26 25.39 13.31
C LEU A 369 -8.77 25.29 13.59
#